data_AF-A0A7G2LWY6-F1
#
_entry.id   AF-A0A7G2LWY6-F1
#
_cell.length_a   1.000
_cell.length_b   1.000
_cell.length_c   1.000
_cell.angle_alpha   90.00
_cell.angle_beta   90.00
_cell.angle_gamma   90.00
#
_symmetry.space_group_name_H-M   'P 1'
#
loop_
_entity.id
_entity.type
_entity.pdbx_description
1 polymer ?
#
loop_
_entity_poly.entity_id
_entity_poly.type
_entity_poly.pdbx_seq_one_letter_code
_entity_poly.pdbx_strand_id
1 'polypeptide(L)'
;AAEEVTLEQGIMLLSLPRQIGPHPEDGVMVWSNIGRYGPYIKHAESTSDRGGTNANLEGIDEVFTVGMNRAVQLLAEKVASRGGRGKAAKPIREMGEHP
;
A
#
# COMPACT_ATOMS: atom_id res chain seq x y z
N ALA A 1 -1.30 23.02 -19.17
CA ALA A 1 -1.77 22.16 -20.27
C ALA A 1 -1.96 20.77 -19.69
N ALA A 2 -2.96 20.00 -20.15
CA ALA A 2 -2.95 18.57 -19.85
C ALA A 2 -1.69 17.98 -20.51
N GLU A 3 -0.87 17.27 -19.74
CA GLU A 3 0.22 16.51 -20.34
C GLU A 3 -0.40 15.44 -21.24
N GLU A 4 0.09 15.35 -22.48
CA GLU A 4 -0.39 14.37 -23.45
C GLU A 4 0.16 12.98 -23.09
N VAL A 5 -0.73 11.99 -22.99
CA VAL A 5 -0.35 10.60 -22.77
C VAL A 5 -0.01 9.98 -24.12
N THR A 6 1.19 9.43 -24.25
CA THR A 6 1.61 8.68 -25.44
C THR A 6 0.85 7.35 -25.54
N LEU A 7 0.76 6.78 -26.75
CA LEU A 7 0.13 5.48 -26.96
C LEU A 7 0.80 4.39 -26.11
N GLU A 8 2.12 4.40 -26.04
CA GLU A 8 2.94 3.47 -25.27
C GLU A 8 2.59 3.55 -23.78
N GLN A 9 2.48 4.76 -23.24
CA GLN A 9 2.04 4.98 -21.86
C GLN A 9 0.58 4.52 -21.65
N GLY A 10 -0.31 4.77 -22.61
CA GLY A 10 -1.69 4.29 -22.56
C GLY A 10 -1.78 2.76 -22.46
N ILE A 11 -1.01 2.05 -23.29
CA ILE A 11 -0.92 0.58 -23.25
C ILE A 11 -0.38 0.10 -21.91
N MET A 12 0.66 0.76 -21.38
CA MET A 12 1.19 0.42 -20.06
C MET A 12 0.13 0.59 -18.96
N LEU A 13 -0.63 1.70 -18.95
CA LEU A 13 -1.67 1.95 -17.95
C LEU A 13 -2.80 0.92 -18.01
N LEU A 14 -3.16 0.42 -19.20
CA LEU A 14 -4.16 -0.64 -19.36
C LEU A 14 -3.73 -2.00 -18.76
N SER A 15 -2.45 -2.19 -18.47
CA SER A 15 -1.97 -3.38 -17.76
C SER A 15 -2.26 -3.37 -16.26
N LEU A 16 -2.77 -2.26 -15.72
CA LEU A 16 -3.14 -2.12 -14.32
C LEU A 16 -4.63 -2.44 -14.09
N PRO A 17 -4.99 -3.04 -12.94
CA PRO A 17 -4.11 -3.48 -11.85
C PRO A 17 -3.28 -4.72 -12.22
N ARG A 18 -1.99 -4.69 -11.88
CA ARG A 18 -1.07 -5.78 -12.17
C ARG A 18 -1.05 -6.79 -11.03
N GLN A 19 -1.20 -8.08 -11.37
CA GLN A 19 -0.98 -9.17 -10.42
C GLN A 19 0.53 -9.37 -10.20
N ILE A 20 0.96 -9.38 -8.94
CA ILE A 20 2.32 -9.81 -8.57
C ILE A 20 2.33 -11.32 -8.34
N GLY A 21 1.31 -11.84 -7.65
CA GLY A 21 1.16 -13.27 -7.35
C GLY A 21 0.50 -13.51 -5.99
N PRO A 22 0.28 -14.78 -5.60
CA PRO A 22 -0.20 -15.15 -4.27
C PRO A 22 0.87 -14.86 -3.22
N HIS A 23 0.48 -14.24 -2.11
CA HIS A 23 1.38 -13.97 -0.99
C HIS A 23 1.88 -15.31 -0.40
N PRO A 24 3.19 -15.42 -0.05
CA PRO A 24 3.80 -16.70 0.32
C PRO A 24 3.26 -17.33 1.62
N GLU A 25 2.69 -16.54 2.52
CA GLU A 25 2.21 -17.04 3.82
C GLU A 25 0.75 -17.51 3.81
N ASP A 26 -0.13 -16.83 3.09
CA ASP A 26 -1.58 -17.07 3.13
C ASP A 26 -2.22 -17.34 1.77
N GLY A 27 -1.44 -17.26 0.68
CA GLY A 27 -1.91 -17.51 -0.68
C GLY A 27 -2.81 -16.40 -1.24
N VAL A 28 -3.14 -15.36 -0.47
CA VAL A 28 -4.01 -14.28 -0.93
C VAL A 28 -3.26 -13.40 -1.93
N MET A 29 -3.95 -12.97 -2.99
CA MET A 29 -3.33 -12.23 -4.08
C MET A 29 -2.74 -10.89 -3.65
N VAL A 30 -1.56 -10.59 -4.22
CA VAL A 30 -0.90 -9.31 -4.13
C VAL A 30 -0.98 -8.60 -5.48
N TRP A 31 -1.46 -7.36 -5.45
CA TRP A 31 -1.69 -6.52 -6.61
C TRP A 31 -0.86 -5.24 -6.52
N SER A 32 -0.47 -4.69 -7.66
CA SER A 32 0.09 -3.35 -7.78
C SER A 32 -0.81 -2.48 -8.65
N ASN A 33 -1.11 -1.26 -8.20
CA ASN A 33 -2.02 -0.36 -8.92
C ASN A 33 -1.76 1.12 -8.55
N ILE A 34 -2.39 2.04 -9.30
CA ILE A 34 -2.44 3.47 -9.03
C ILE A 34 -3.85 3.82 -8.51
N GLY A 35 -3.92 4.42 -7.32
CA GLY A 35 -5.17 4.83 -6.69
C GLY A 35 -5.25 6.34 -6.49
N ARG A 36 -6.34 6.80 -5.85
CA ARG A 36 -6.59 8.21 -5.52
C ARG A 36 -5.43 8.88 -4.76
N TYR A 37 -4.72 8.12 -3.92
CA TYR A 37 -3.64 8.61 -3.07
C TYR A 37 -2.24 8.27 -3.60
N GLY A 38 -2.14 7.88 -4.87
CA GLY A 38 -0.89 7.47 -5.51
C GLY A 38 -0.74 5.96 -5.68
N PRO A 39 0.47 5.50 -6.06
CA PRO A 39 0.76 4.10 -6.34
C PRO A 39 0.80 3.26 -5.05
N TYR A 40 0.32 2.03 -5.14
CA TYR A 40 0.18 1.16 -3.98
C TYR A 40 0.23 -0.34 -4.32
N ILE A 41 0.54 -1.12 -3.29
CA ILE A 41 0.33 -2.57 -3.23
C ILE A 41 -0.97 -2.84 -2.46
N LYS A 42 -1.74 -3.81 -2.93
CA LYS A 42 -2.91 -4.35 -2.22
C LYS A 42 -2.79 -5.86 -2.03
N HIS A 43 -3.03 -6.30 -0.81
CA HIS A 43 -3.15 -7.71 -0.45
C HIS A 43 -4.62 -8.00 -0.12
N ALA A 44 -5.31 -8.59 -1.09
CA ALA A 44 -6.75 -8.91 -1.08
C ALA A 44 -7.09 -9.84 -2.26
N GLU A 45 -8.26 -10.50 -2.23
CA GLU A 45 -8.72 -11.38 -3.33
C GLU A 45 -8.91 -10.59 -4.64
N SER A 46 -9.41 -9.37 -4.55
CA SER A 46 -9.67 -8.46 -5.67
C SER A 46 -9.23 -7.03 -5.38
N THR A 47 -8.88 -6.30 -6.44
CA THR A 47 -8.58 -4.87 -6.34
C THR A 47 -9.77 -4.03 -5.88
N SER A 48 -10.99 -4.54 -6.05
CA SER A 48 -12.22 -3.85 -5.65
C SER A 48 -12.64 -4.13 -4.20
N ASP A 49 -11.96 -5.04 -3.50
CA ASP A 49 -12.35 -5.41 -2.13
C ASP A 49 -12.23 -4.22 -1.18
N ARG A 50 -13.20 -4.06 -0.28
CA ARG A 50 -13.13 -3.01 0.75
C ARG A 50 -12.13 -3.34 1.87
N GLY A 51 -11.82 -4.62 2.04
CA GLY A 51 -10.87 -5.12 3.04
C GLY A 51 -9.43 -5.23 2.53
N GLY A 52 -8.60 -5.88 3.35
CA GLY A 52 -7.19 -6.16 3.04
C GLY A 52 -6.21 -5.12 3.56
N THR A 53 -4.95 -5.30 3.17
CA THR A 53 -3.84 -4.40 3.54
C THR A 53 -3.32 -3.68 2.31
N ASN A 54 -3.15 -2.36 2.44
CA ASN A 54 -2.58 -1.52 1.39
C ASN A 54 -1.29 -0.87 1.89
N ALA A 55 -0.23 -0.95 1.11
CA ALA A 55 1.03 -0.27 1.36
C ALA A 55 1.38 0.65 0.18
N ASN A 56 1.97 1.81 0.45
CA ASN A 56 2.30 2.79 -0.59
C ASN A 56 3.60 2.40 -1.29
N LEU A 57 3.67 2.70 -2.59
CA LEU A 57 4.92 2.68 -3.36
C LEU A 57 5.49 4.11 -3.43
N GLU A 58 6.79 4.23 -3.68
CA GLU A 58 7.45 5.54 -3.68
C GLU A 58 7.19 6.30 -4.99
N GLY A 59 7.11 5.57 -6.11
CA GLY A 59 6.95 6.14 -7.44
C GLY A 59 5.98 5.37 -8.33
N ILE A 60 5.50 6.03 -9.38
CA ILE A 60 4.57 5.46 -10.37
C ILE A 60 5.23 4.30 -11.11
N ASP A 61 6.52 4.44 -11.48
CA ASP A 61 7.25 3.41 -12.24
C ASP A 61 7.42 2.10 -11.46
N GLU A 62 7.45 2.17 -10.12
CA GLU A 62 7.56 0.99 -9.26
C GLU A 62 6.34 0.06 -9.41
N VAL A 63 5.17 0.58 -9.82
CA VAL A 63 3.95 -0.24 -10.03
C VAL A 63 4.18 -1.35 -11.06
N PHE A 64 4.96 -1.07 -12.10
CA PHE A 64 5.22 -2.00 -13.19
C PHE A 64 6.34 -3.00 -12.89
N THR A 65 7.24 -2.67 -11.94
CA THR A 65 8.48 -3.43 -11.70
C THR A 65 8.54 -4.12 -10.34
N VAL A 66 7.71 -3.71 -9.37
CA VAL A 66 7.73 -4.24 -8.01
C VAL A 66 7.53 -5.76 -7.95
N GLY A 67 8.47 -6.45 -7.31
CA GLY A 67 8.42 -7.89 -7.09
C GLY A 67 7.82 -8.28 -5.74
N MET A 68 7.56 -9.58 -5.56
CA MET A 68 6.95 -10.13 -4.35
C MET A 68 7.74 -9.79 -3.08
N ASN A 69 9.08 -9.88 -3.09
CA ASN A 69 9.90 -9.60 -1.91
C ASN A 69 9.70 -8.17 -1.37
N ARG A 70 9.69 -7.18 -2.27
CA ARG A 70 9.44 -5.77 -1.93
C ARG A 70 8.00 -5.57 -1.47
N ALA A 71 7.04 -6.21 -2.13
CA ALA A 71 5.63 -6.13 -1.75
C ALA A 71 5.38 -6.66 -0.33
N VAL A 72 5.92 -7.85 0.00
CA VAL A 72 5.82 -8.46 1.35
C VAL A 72 6.44 -7.54 2.40
N GLN A 73 7.63 -6.98 2.13
CA GLN A 73 8.28 -6.04 3.04
C GLN A 73 7.38 -4.83 3.35
N LEU A 74 6.85 -4.17 2.32
CA LEU A 74 6.00 -2.99 2.49
C LEU A 74 4.69 -3.31 3.24
N LEU A 75 4.10 -4.47 2.96
CA LEU A 75 2.90 -4.95 3.66
C LEU A 75 3.19 -5.20 5.14
N ALA A 76 4.32 -5.86 5.46
CA ALA A 76 4.74 -6.11 6.84
C ALA A 76 5.02 -4.80 7.60
N GLU A 77 5.76 -3.86 6.99
CA GLU A 77 6.01 -2.51 7.54
C GLU A 77 4.68 -1.77 7.81
N LYS A 78 3.73 -1.86 6.89
CA LYS A 78 2.41 -1.25 7.06
C LYS A 78 1.66 -1.85 8.26
N VAL A 79 1.63 -3.17 8.38
CA VAL A 79 0.97 -3.86 9.50
C VAL A 79 1.62 -3.46 10.82
N ALA A 80 2.96 -3.46 10.90
CA ALA A 80 3.71 -3.05 12.07
C ALA A 80 3.41 -1.58 12.46
N SER A 81 3.30 -0.68 11.47
CA SER A 81 3.00 0.74 11.70
C SER A 81 1.63 1.00 12.33
N ARG A 82 0.64 0.10 12.11
CA ARG A 82 -0.70 0.23 12.70
C ARG A 82 -0.66 0.11 14.23
N GLY A 83 0.23 -0.72 14.78
CA GLY A 83 0.36 -0.91 16.23
C GLY A 83 0.98 0.28 16.97
N GLY A 84 1.66 1.20 16.27
CA GLY A 84 2.20 2.43 16.85
C GLY A 84 1.24 3.62 16.77
N ARG A 85 0.32 3.61 15.81
CA ARG A 85 -0.58 4.72 15.51
C ARG A 85 -1.81 4.66 16.42
N GLY A 86 -1.64 5.07 17.68
CA GLY A 86 -2.71 5.06 18.69
C GLY A 86 -2.26 4.74 20.11
N LYS A 87 -0.98 4.41 20.34
CA LYS A 87 -0.45 4.40 21.71
C LYS A 87 -0.49 5.83 22.24
N ALA A 88 -1.33 6.07 23.24
CA ALA A 88 -1.32 7.31 24.00
C ALA A 88 0.12 7.61 24.42
N ALA A 89 0.60 8.82 24.16
CA ALA A 89 1.89 9.26 24.67
C ALA A 89 1.85 9.08 26.20
N LYS A 90 2.90 8.47 26.78
CA LYS A 90 3.02 8.40 28.23
C LYS A 90 2.94 9.83 28.78
N PRO A 91 2.08 10.13 29.77
CA PRO A 91 2.00 11.46 30.36
C PRO A 91 3.38 11.90 30.83
N ILE A 92 3.82 13.09 30.40
CA ILE A 92 5.15 13.62 30.76
C ILE A 92 5.19 14.00 32.26
N ARG A 93 4.03 14.30 32.84
CA ARG A 93 3.84 14.55 34.27
C ARG A 93 2.37 14.38 34.64
N GLU A 94 2.09 13.66 35.73
CA GLU A 94 0.77 13.61 36.34
C GLU A 94 0.63 14.79 37.31
N MET A 95 -0.37 15.64 37.09
CA MET A 95 -0.79 16.62 38.10
C MET A 95 -1.72 15.87 39.05
N GLY A 96 -1.33 15.74 40.31
CA GLY A 96 -2.12 15.04 41.33
C GLY A 96 -3.52 15.62 41.52
N GLU A 97 -4.34 14.96 42.33
CA GLU A 97 -5.73 15.38 42.54
C GLU A 97 -5.80 16.81 43.12
N HIS A 98 -6.65 17.63 42.49
CA HIS A 98 -6.95 18.98 42.93
C HIS A 98 -7.79 18.93 44.22
N PRO A 99 -7.58 19.84 45.19
CA PRO A 99 -8.36 19.91 46.43
C PRO A 99 -9.87 20.07 46.19
#